data_AF-A0A7S2VUI3-F1
#
_entry.id   AF-A0A7S2VUI3-F1
#
_cell.length_a   1.000
_cell.length_b   1.000
_cell.length_c   1.000
_cell.angle_alpha   90.00
_cell.angle_beta   90.00
_cell.angle_gamma   90.00
#
_symmetry.space_group_name_H-M   'P 1'
#
loop_
_entity.id
_entity.type
_entity.pdbx_description
1 polymer ?
#
loop_
_entity_poly.entity_id
_entity_poly.type
_entity_poly.pdbx_seq_one_letter_code
_entity_poly.pdbx_strand_id
1 'polypeptide(L)'
;SRRRRSDARSLKAKLIEAAGGNEEKWLQIKNLSKLLKRRELSASEYLLQFLMIFGQNTSLLLFSDVIKAAPSLETRQELREEFDRYQEKCRAAGELSTKA
;
A
#
# COMPACT_ATOMS: atom_id res chain seq x y z
N SER A 1 -16.39 10.37 14.29
CA SER A 1 -15.96 8.95 14.38
C SER A 1 -16.71 7.96 13.45
N ARG A 2 -17.46 8.43 12.42
CA ARG A 2 -18.08 7.57 11.37
C ARG A 2 -17.31 7.54 10.04
N ARG A 3 -16.78 8.68 9.56
CA ARG A 3 -16.05 8.78 8.27
C ARG A 3 -14.86 7.82 8.17
N ARG A 4 -13.95 7.84 9.16
CA ARG A 4 -12.78 6.91 9.20
C ARG A 4 -13.14 5.42 9.10
N ARG A 5 -14.32 5.00 9.60
CA ARG A 5 -14.80 3.61 9.49
C ARG A 5 -15.35 3.30 8.08
N SER A 6 -15.93 4.29 7.42
CA SER A 6 -16.34 4.20 6.01
C SER A 6 -15.12 4.08 5.10
N ASP A 7 -14.09 4.88 5.36
CA ASP A 7 -12.84 4.88 4.58
C ASP A 7 -12.08 3.55 4.72
N ALA A 8 -12.00 3.01 5.94
CA ALA A 8 -11.37 1.72 6.19
C ALA A 8 -12.15 0.54 5.57
N ARG A 9 -13.49 0.59 5.59
CA ARG A 9 -14.34 -0.43 4.97
C ARG A 9 -14.27 -0.35 3.44
N SER A 10 -14.11 0.86 2.90
CA SER A 10 -13.86 1.10 1.48
C SER A 10 -12.48 0.60 1.04
N LEU A 11 -11.41 0.85 1.81
CA LEU A 11 -10.07 0.33 1.50
C LEU A 11 -10.03 -1.20 1.52
N LYS A 12 -10.65 -1.84 2.52
CA LYS A 12 -10.76 -3.31 2.56
C LYS A 12 -11.42 -3.84 1.28
N ALA A 13 -12.54 -3.26 0.87
CA ALA A 13 -13.25 -3.67 -0.33
C ALA A 13 -12.37 -3.54 -1.58
N LYS A 14 -11.71 -2.38 -1.77
CA LYS A 14 -10.78 -2.15 -2.89
C LYS A 14 -9.64 -3.16 -2.93
N LEU A 15 -9.03 -3.46 -1.77
CA LEU A 15 -7.94 -4.42 -1.70
C LEU A 15 -8.42 -5.85 -1.97
N ILE A 16 -9.62 -6.23 -1.52
CA ILE A 16 -10.18 -7.56 -1.83
C ILE A 16 -10.53 -7.66 -3.31
N GLU A 17 -11.13 -6.62 -3.89
CA GLU A 17 -11.46 -6.55 -5.32
C GLU A 17 -10.19 -6.65 -6.17
N ALA A 18 -9.16 -5.88 -5.84
CA ALA A 18 -7.86 -5.95 -6.49
C ALA A 18 -7.13 -7.29 -6.29
N ALA A 19 -7.45 -8.01 -5.22
CA ALA A 19 -6.97 -9.36 -4.98
C ALA A 19 -7.76 -10.42 -5.80
N GLY A 20 -8.73 -10.02 -6.63
CA GLY A 20 -9.62 -10.94 -7.34
C GLY A 20 -10.59 -11.67 -6.41
N GLY A 21 -10.97 -11.04 -5.30
CA GLY A 21 -11.77 -11.69 -4.24
C GLY A 21 -10.96 -12.58 -3.31
N ASN A 22 -9.63 -12.63 -3.44
CA ASN A 22 -8.79 -13.47 -2.59
C ASN A 22 -8.64 -12.87 -1.17
N GLU A 23 -9.37 -13.43 -0.21
CA GLU A 23 -9.32 -13.02 1.20
C GLU A 23 -7.98 -13.28 1.88
N GLU A 24 -7.18 -14.25 1.39
CA GLU A 24 -5.86 -14.56 1.93
C GLU A 24 -4.89 -13.39 1.73
N LYS A 25 -4.92 -12.75 0.56
CA LYS A 25 -4.12 -11.55 0.28
C LYS A 25 -4.48 -10.40 1.23
N TRP A 26 -5.77 -10.24 1.55
CA TRP A 26 -6.19 -9.25 2.56
C TRP A 26 -5.65 -9.59 3.96
N LEU A 27 -5.64 -10.86 4.36
CA LEU A 27 -5.04 -11.28 5.63
C LEU A 27 -3.53 -10.99 5.68
N GLN A 28 -2.82 -11.22 4.56
CA GLN A 28 -1.41 -10.89 4.44
C GLN A 28 -1.17 -9.38 4.64
N ILE A 29 -1.92 -8.50 3.97
CA ILE A 29 -1.82 -7.04 4.20
C ILE A 29 -2.13 -6.65 5.64
N LYS A 30 -3.16 -7.26 6.23
CA LYS A 30 -3.51 -7.00 7.64
C LYS A 30 -2.36 -7.39 8.57
N ASN A 31 -1.64 -8.46 8.28
CA ASN A 31 -0.47 -8.87 9.04
C ASN A 31 0.71 -7.92 8.83
N LEU A 32 1.03 -7.55 7.59
CA LEU A 32 2.06 -6.55 7.28
C LEU A 32 1.81 -5.23 8.02
N SER A 33 0.56 -4.75 8.03
CA SER A 33 0.21 -3.50 8.71
C SER A 33 0.36 -3.60 10.24
N LYS A 34 0.20 -4.79 10.82
CA LYS A 34 0.50 -5.03 12.24
C LYS A 34 2.00 -5.00 12.50
N LEU A 35 2.81 -5.65 11.66
CA LEU A 35 4.26 -5.67 11.78
C LEU A 35 4.84 -4.26 11.66
N LEU A 36 4.39 -3.50 10.67
CA LEU A 36 4.76 -2.09 10.49
C LEU A 36 4.41 -1.25 11.73
N LYS A 37 3.19 -1.43 12.28
CA LYS A 37 2.77 -0.75 13.51
C LYS A 37 3.64 -1.10 14.72
N ARG A 38 4.12 -2.34 14.80
CA ARG A 38 5.03 -2.81 15.87
C ARG A 38 6.49 -2.44 15.62
N ARG A 39 6.80 -1.75 14.51
CA ARG A 39 8.17 -1.46 14.07
C ARG A 39 9.02 -2.72 13.87
N GLU A 40 8.38 -3.87 13.64
CA GLU A 40 9.04 -5.14 13.29
C GLU A 40 9.37 -5.21 11.79
N LEU A 41 8.95 -4.21 11.03
CA LEU A 41 9.10 -4.12 9.58
C LEU A 41 9.16 -2.64 9.18
N SER A 42 10.09 -2.31 8.29
CA SER A 42 10.28 -0.96 7.76
C SER A 42 9.24 -0.58 6.69
N ALA A 43 9.11 0.71 6.41
CA ALA A 43 8.23 1.18 5.33
C ALA A 43 8.66 0.65 3.95
N SER A 44 9.96 0.50 3.69
CA SER A 44 10.50 -0.07 2.45
C SER A 44 10.11 -1.54 2.30
N GLU A 45 10.30 -2.34 3.36
CA GLU A 45 9.92 -3.75 3.38
C GLU A 45 8.40 -3.93 3.25
N TYR A 46 7.61 -3.03 3.83
CA TYR A 46 6.16 -3.01 3.67
C TYR A 46 5.76 -2.83 2.21
N LEU A 47 6.36 -1.83 1.55
CA LEU A 47 6.10 -1.53 0.15
C LEU A 47 6.48 -2.72 -0.74
N LEU A 48 7.66 -3.30 -0.55
CA LEU A 48 8.11 -4.45 -1.34
C LEU A 48 7.16 -5.64 -1.20
N GLN A 49 6.77 -6.02 0.02
CA GLN A 49 5.85 -7.13 0.23
C GLN A 49 4.44 -6.81 -0.32
N PHE A 50 3.98 -5.57 -0.20
CA PHE A 50 2.73 -5.14 -0.81
C PHE A 50 2.75 -5.27 -2.34
N LEU A 51 3.86 -4.88 -2.98
CA LEU A 51 4.07 -5.03 -4.42
C LEU A 51 4.07 -6.51 -4.84
N MET A 52 4.66 -7.41 -4.04
CA MET A 52 4.64 -8.85 -4.31
C MET A 52 3.23 -9.45 -4.24
N ILE A 53 2.36 -8.94 -3.37
CA ILE A 53 1.00 -9.49 -3.17
C ILE A 53 0.06 -9.11 -4.33
N PHE A 54 0.12 -7.86 -4.80
CA PHE A 54 -0.80 -7.32 -5.80
C PHE A 54 -0.21 -7.18 -7.21
N GLY A 55 1.11 -7.32 -7.36
CA GLY A 55 1.82 -7.03 -8.61
C GLY A 55 1.96 -5.53 -8.86
N GLN A 56 3.09 -5.10 -9.44
CA GLN A 56 3.51 -3.70 -9.52
C GLN A 56 2.43 -2.73 -10.02
N ASN A 57 1.74 -3.05 -11.12
CA ASN A 57 0.73 -2.16 -11.73
C ASN A 57 -0.51 -1.94 -10.85
N THR A 58 -1.03 -2.99 -10.24
CA THR A 58 -2.18 -2.93 -9.32
C THR A 58 -1.79 -2.22 -8.02
N SER A 59 -0.56 -2.42 -7.57
CA SER A 59 -0.09 -1.92 -6.29
C SER A 59 0.07 -0.41 -6.25
N LEU A 60 0.51 0.24 -7.33
CA LEU A 60 0.74 1.69 -7.34
C LEU A 60 -0.54 2.50 -7.09
N LEU A 61 -1.67 2.07 -7.68
CA LEU A 61 -2.96 2.75 -7.51
C LEU A 61 -3.51 2.57 -6.09
N LEU A 62 -3.29 1.39 -5.48
CA LEU A 62 -3.84 1.05 -4.17
C LEU A 62 -2.97 1.56 -3.02
N PHE A 63 -1.66 1.64 -3.20
CA PHE A 63 -0.74 1.99 -2.12
C PHE A 63 -0.94 3.42 -1.62
N SER A 64 -1.37 4.35 -2.49
CA SER A 64 -1.76 5.70 -2.10
C SER A 64 -2.91 5.70 -1.08
N ASP A 65 -3.91 4.83 -1.24
CA ASP A 65 -5.01 4.70 -0.28
C ASP A 65 -4.56 3.98 1.00
N VAL A 66 -3.61 3.05 0.92
CA VAL A 66 -2.97 2.43 2.09
C VAL A 66 -2.22 3.46 2.93
N ILE A 67 -1.45 4.35 2.29
CA ILE A 67 -0.81 5.48 2.97
C ILE A 67 -1.87 6.31 3.69
N LYS A 68 -2.94 6.74 3.01
CA LYS A 68 -4.00 7.55 3.65
C LYS A 68 -4.65 6.88 4.86
N ALA A 69 -4.76 5.55 4.84
CA ALA A 69 -5.34 4.76 5.91
C ALA A 69 -4.36 4.42 7.05
N ALA A 70 -3.07 4.71 6.91
CA ALA A 70 -2.10 4.44 7.97
C ALA A 70 -2.40 5.28 9.23
N PRO A 71 -2.27 4.69 10.43
CA PRO A 71 -2.85 5.24 11.66
C PRO A 71 -2.13 6.46 12.24
N SER A 72 -0.82 6.60 12.01
CA SER A 72 -0.01 7.72 12.50
C SER A 72 0.41 8.65 11.36
N LEU A 73 0.77 9.90 11.67
CA LEU A 73 1.32 10.82 10.67
C LEU A 73 2.73 10.39 10.23
N GLU A 74 3.53 9.95 11.19
CA GLU A 74 4.90 9.45 10.97
C GLU A 74 4.93 8.28 9.99
N THR A 75 4.15 7.21 10.23
CA THR A 75 4.07 6.08 9.31
C THR A 75 3.52 6.47 7.94
N ARG A 76 2.62 7.47 7.88
CA ARG A 76 2.15 8.02 6.59
C ARG A 76 3.26 8.67 5.81
N GLN A 77 4.11 9.43 6.50
CA GLN A 77 5.22 10.15 5.90
C GLN A 77 6.31 9.17 5.43
N GLU A 78 6.70 8.21 6.26
CA GLU A 78 7.64 7.15 5.90
C GLU A 78 7.16 6.35 4.68
N LEU A 79 5.92 5.86 4.69
CA LEU A 79 5.37 5.12 3.54
C LEU A 79 5.28 5.97 2.28
N ARG A 80 5.01 7.28 2.42
CA ARG A 80 4.97 8.22 1.30
C ARG A 80 6.35 8.41 0.70
N GLU A 81 7.36 8.66 1.51
CA GLU A 81 8.75 8.87 1.06
C GLU A 81 9.31 7.62 0.37
N GLU A 82 9.02 6.43 0.88
CA GLU A 82 9.42 5.17 0.24
C GLU A 82 8.67 4.94 -1.07
N PHE A 83 7.37 5.25 -1.11
CA PHE A 83 6.56 5.12 -2.32
C PHE A 83 7.01 6.08 -3.42
N ASP A 84 7.28 7.34 -3.07
CA ASP A 84 7.72 8.36 -4.03
C ASP A 84 9.11 8.01 -4.59
N ARG A 85 10.04 7.52 -3.74
CA ARG A 85 11.34 6.98 -4.17
C ARG A 85 11.20 5.78 -5.11
N TYR A 86 10.26 4.88 -4.84
CA TYR A 86 9.99 3.75 -5.71
C TYR A 86 9.45 4.20 -7.07
N GLN A 87 8.49 5.13 -7.10
CA GLN A 87 7.96 5.69 -8.35
C GLN A 87 9.03 6.39 -9.18
N GLU A 88 9.92 7.15 -8.55
CA GLU A 88 11.04 7.79 -9.23
C GLU A 88 11.98 6.76 -9.87
N LYS A 89 12.31 5.67 -9.15
CA LYS A 89 13.10 4.56 -9.70
C LYS A 89 12.42 3.90 -10.89
N CYS A 90 11.14 3.56 -10.79
CA CYS A 90 10.40 2.96 -11.91
C CYS A 90 10.31 3.92 -13.11
N ARG A 91 10.21 5.24 -12.88
CA ARG A 91 10.25 6.24 -13.95
C ARG A 91 11.63 6.29 -14.61
N ALA A 92 12.71 6.31 -13.82
CA ALA A 92 14.07 6.30 -14.34
C ALA A 92 14.40 5.01 -15.12
N ALA A 93 13.83 3.88 -14.72
CA ALA A 93 13.95 2.60 -15.39
C ALA A 93 13.05 2.45 -16.64
N GLY A 94 12.17 3.42 -16.93
CA GLY A 94 11.21 3.33 -18.05
C GLY A 94 10.05 2.36 -17.82
N GLU A 95 9.89 1.84 -16.60
CA GLU A 95 8.82 0.91 -16.21
C GLU A 95 7.48 1.63 -15.99
N LEU A 96 7.51 2.93 -15.74
CA LEU A 96 6.34 3.81 -15.77
C LEU A 96 6.27 4.55 -17.10
N SER A 97 5.47 4.02 -18.03
CA SER A 97 5.22 4.66 -19.32
C SER A 97 4.64 6.06 -19.14
N THR A 98 5.41 7.09 -19.53
CA THR A 98 4.93 8.46 -19.72
C THR A 98 4.22 8.60 -21.06
N LYS A 99 3.14 7.84 -21.29
CA LYS A 99 2.22 8.16 -22.37
C LYS A 99 0.99 8.85 -21.78
N ALA A 100 0.99 10.17 -21.98
CA ALA A 100 -0.15 11.07 -21.85
C ALA A 100 -1.30 10.66 -22.77
#